data_AF-A0AA88I4R7-F1
#
_entry.id   AF-A0AA88I4R7-F1
#
_cell.length_a   1.000
_cell.length_b   1.000
_cell.length_c   1.000
_cell.angle_alpha   90.00
_cell.angle_beta   90.00
_cell.angle_gamma   90.00
#
_symmetry.space_group_name_H-M   'P 1'
#
loop_
_entity.id
_entity.type
_entity.pdbx_description
1 polymer ?
#
loop_
_entity_poly.entity_id
_entity_poly.type
_entity_poly.pdbx_seq_one_letter_code
_entity_poly.pdbx_strand_id
1 'polypeptide(L)'
;KDCIKLERVNQPKAFETVTVDMIQDFNVLFMKQSYIGGHSVSISDLELWKQFKSEPGNDLVYLLRWWRHIKSYSNFKREQILKKEEAGDPVLPEDLFSKLESLSVNDLKSLNVSQLTHLSKDFQERIVKKQKKIEMVAADREAILREIGNKLHESVLISDTEDDNRIEKTFGDVHQKKLHSHVDLIAMIDGVDTKRGVAVFGNRGYFLKAGYFCSKRLL
;
A
#
# COMPACT_ATOMS: atom_id res chain seq x y z
N LYS A 1 -9.27 -16.64 33.63
CA LYS A 1 -8.59 -15.35 33.43
C LYS A 1 -7.64 -15.24 34.59
N ASP A 2 -6.33 -15.33 34.33
CA ASP A 2 -5.29 -14.58 35.05
C ASP A 2 -3.92 -15.08 34.57
N CYS A 3 -3.24 -14.16 33.90
CA CYS A 3 -1.95 -14.34 33.26
C CYS A 3 -0.86 -14.42 34.33
N ILE A 4 -0.14 -15.55 34.40
CA ILE A 4 1.08 -15.65 35.19
C ILE A 4 2.22 -15.08 34.34
N LYS A 5 2.84 -14.03 34.88
CA LYS A 5 3.87 -13.19 34.28
C LYS A 5 5.07 -14.04 33.86
N LEU A 6 5.42 -13.97 32.57
CA LEU A 6 6.72 -14.38 32.06
C LEU A 6 7.74 -13.32 32.49
N GLU A 7 8.36 -13.52 33.65
CA GLU A 7 9.53 -12.74 34.03
C GLU A 7 10.69 -13.10 33.09
N ARG A 8 11.13 -12.10 32.32
CA ARG A 8 12.38 -12.12 31.56
C ARG A 8 13.54 -12.25 32.55
N VAL A 9 14.07 -13.45 32.71
CA VAL A 9 15.35 -13.64 33.40
C VAL A 9 16.47 -13.38 32.39
N ASN A 10 16.91 -12.13 32.36
CA ASN A 10 18.19 -11.73 31.77
C ASN A 10 19.32 -12.08 32.76
N GLN A 11 20.20 -12.99 32.36
CA GLN A 11 21.68 -12.96 32.48
C GLN A 11 22.24 -14.39 32.53
N PRO A 12 23.39 -14.66 31.86
CA PRO A 12 23.96 -15.99 31.74
C PRO A 12 24.54 -16.40 33.09
N LYS A 13 23.88 -17.33 33.79
CA LYS A 13 24.53 -18.06 34.87
C LYS A 13 25.58 -18.94 34.21
N ALA A 14 26.86 -18.68 34.51
CA ALA A 14 27.95 -19.57 34.16
C ALA A 14 27.59 -20.96 34.68
N PHE A 15 27.29 -21.89 33.77
CA PHE A 15 27.02 -23.27 34.12
C PHE A 15 28.33 -23.88 34.65
N GLU A 16 28.44 -24.00 35.98
CA GLU A 16 29.42 -24.86 36.64
C GLU A 16 29.18 -26.32 36.23
N THR A 17 30.27 -27.08 36.21
CA THR A 17 30.42 -28.45 35.67
C THR A 17 29.12 -29.28 35.62
N VAL A 18 28.74 -29.71 34.41
CA VAL A 18 27.56 -30.53 34.12
C VAL A 18 27.53 -31.77 35.03
N THR A 19 26.57 -31.82 35.95
CA THR A 19 26.30 -32.99 36.82
C THR A 19 25.42 -34.00 36.09
N VAL A 20 25.41 -35.25 36.55
CA VAL A 20 24.66 -36.36 35.90
C VAL A 20 23.15 -36.07 35.84
N ASP A 21 22.59 -35.43 36.87
CA ASP A 21 21.17 -35.07 36.94
C ASP A 21 20.79 -34.03 35.86
N MET A 22 21.67 -33.06 35.59
CA MET A 22 21.44 -32.04 34.56
C MET A 22 21.34 -32.65 33.15
N ILE A 23 22.04 -33.74 32.89
CA ILE A 23 22.03 -34.41 31.57
C ILE A 23 20.65 -34.98 31.25
N GLN A 24 19.98 -35.55 32.25
CA GLN A 24 18.61 -36.08 32.09
C GLN A 24 17.60 -34.95 31.88
N ASP A 25 17.74 -33.84 32.61
CA ASP A 25 16.89 -32.66 32.43
C ASP A 25 17.04 -32.07 31.02
N PHE A 26 18.25 -32.00 30.48
CA PHE A 26 18.48 -31.55 29.11
C PHE A 26 17.84 -32.48 28.07
N ASN A 27 17.86 -33.80 28.29
CA ASN A 27 17.20 -34.73 27.37
C ASN A 27 15.67 -34.52 27.34
N VAL A 28 15.06 -34.19 28.47
CA VAL A 28 13.62 -33.83 28.53
C VAL A 28 13.35 -32.47 27.87
N LEU A 29 14.25 -31.51 28.01
CA LEU A 29 14.15 -30.21 27.32
C LEU A 29 14.23 -30.38 25.80
N PHE A 30 15.19 -31.16 25.29
CA PHE A 30 15.36 -31.40 23.85
C PHE A 30 14.32 -32.34 23.24
N MET A 31 13.50 -32.98 24.07
CA MET A 31 12.29 -33.64 23.62
C MET A 31 11.21 -32.61 23.23
N LYS A 32 11.11 -31.51 23.99
CA LYS A 32 10.12 -30.44 23.74
C LYS A 32 10.59 -29.42 22.70
N GLN A 33 11.89 -29.22 22.56
CA GLN A 33 12.49 -28.21 21.69
C GLN A 33 13.70 -28.76 20.93
N SER A 34 14.00 -28.20 19.76
CA SER A 34 15.14 -28.68 18.95
C SER A 34 16.49 -28.21 19.50
N TYR A 35 16.51 -27.02 20.11
CA TYR A 35 17.67 -26.33 20.69
C TYR A 35 17.24 -25.59 21.97
N ILE A 36 18.19 -25.05 22.73
CA ILE A 36 17.91 -24.30 23.96
C ILE A 36 17.04 -23.06 23.67
N GLY A 37 17.27 -22.41 22.52
CA GLY A 37 16.46 -21.28 22.04
C GLY A 37 15.17 -21.67 21.29
N GLY A 38 14.73 -22.93 21.37
CA GLY A 38 13.55 -23.42 20.67
C GLY A 38 13.86 -24.13 19.36
N HIS A 39 13.80 -23.43 18.23
CA HIS A 39 13.84 -24.03 16.88
C HIS A 39 15.12 -23.74 16.09
N SER A 40 15.89 -22.73 16.50
CA SER A 40 17.19 -22.37 15.91
C SER A 40 18.31 -22.51 16.91
N VAL A 41 19.52 -22.78 16.41
CA VAL A 41 20.74 -22.87 17.22
C VAL A 41 21.07 -21.50 17.81
N SER A 42 21.27 -21.44 19.12
CA SER A 42 21.63 -20.22 19.86
C SER A 42 23.08 -20.24 20.35
N ILE A 43 23.58 -19.10 20.85
CA ILE A 43 24.88 -19.02 21.54
C ILE A 43 24.91 -19.95 22.75
N SER A 44 23.80 -20.01 23.51
CA SER A 44 23.71 -20.90 24.68
C SER A 44 23.89 -22.37 24.29
N ASP A 45 23.46 -22.79 23.11
CA ASP A 45 23.69 -24.15 22.62
C ASP A 45 25.18 -24.41 22.35
N LEU A 46 25.90 -23.41 21.81
CA LEU A 46 27.34 -23.51 21.55
C LEU A 46 28.16 -23.51 22.85
N GLU A 47 27.75 -22.72 23.83
CA GLU A 47 28.35 -22.71 25.17
C GLU A 47 28.15 -24.03 25.88
N LEU A 48 26.91 -24.55 25.89
CA LEU A 48 26.60 -25.86 26.48
C LEU A 48 27.40 -26.95 25.76
N TRP A 49 27.46 -26.94 24.43
CA TRP A 49 28.20 -27.94 23.66
C TRP A 49 29.71 -27.96 23.98
N LYS A 50 30.33 -26.79 24.21
CA LYS A 50 31.74 -26.69 24.62
C LYS A 50 32.01 -27.32 25.99
N GLN A 51 30.99 -27.39 26.86
CA GLN A 51 31.13 -27.98 28.19
C GLN A 51 31.09 -29.52 28.16
N PHE A 52 30.50 -30.13 27.13
CA PHE A 52 30.49 -31.59 26.95
C PHE A 52 31.84 -32.10 26.44
N LYS A 53 32.62 -32.76 27.31
CA LYS A 53 33.93 -33.35 26.97
C LYS A 53 33.84 -34.65 26.15
N SER A 54 32.71 -35.37 26.20
CA SER A 54 32.50 -36.66 25.54
C SER A 54 31.08 -36.81 24.98
N GLU A 55 30.91 -37.74 24.04
CA GLU A 55 29.60 -38.05 23.45
C GLU A 55 28.65 -38.62 24.52
N PRO A 56 27.40 -38.13 24.63
CA PRO A 56 26.42 -38.67 25.56
C PRO A 56 26.00 -40.11 25.18
N GLY A 57 25.56 -40.89 26.16
CA GLY A 57 25.15 -42.29 25.94
C GLY A 57 23.94 -42.43 25.02
N ASN A 58 23.83 -43.59 24.34
CA ASN A 58 22.76 -43.88 23.38
C ASN A 58 21.35 -43.87 23.99
N ASP A 59 21.24 -44.01 25.31
CA ASP A 59 19.96 -43.97 26.04
C ASP A 59 19.29 -42.59 26.00
N LEU A 60 20.06 -41.53 25.70
CA LEU A 60 19.62 -40.14 25.69
C LEU A 60 19.47 -39.61 24.25
N VAL A 61 18.48 -40.15 23.54
CA VAL A 61 18.27 -39.96 22.09
C VAL A 61 18.18 -38.50 21.66
N TYR A 62 17.47 -37.64 22.40
CA TYR A 62 17.25 -36.23 22.02
C TYR A 62 18.49 -35.37 22.24
N LEU A 63 19.19 -35.61 23.35
CA LEU A 63 20.47 -34.97 23.65
C LEU A 63 21.55 -35.40 22.64
N LEU A 64 21.61 -36.68 22.30
CA LEU A 64 22.54 -37.23 21.30
C LEU A 64 22.30 -36.62 19.91
N ARG A 65 21.04 -36.49 19.50
CA ARG A 65 20.63 -35.81 18.25
C ARG A 65 21.18 -34.38 18.22
N TRP A 66 20.89 -33.61 19.25
CA TRP A 66 21.33 -32.22 19.38
C TRP A 66 22.86 -32.11 19.33
N TRP A 67 23.57 -32.95 20.09
CA TRP A 67 25.04 -32.92 20.17
C TRP A 67 25.70 -33.26 18.83
N ARG A 68 25.21 -34.28 18.13
CA ARG A 68 25.69 -34.67 16.79
C ARG A 68 25.42 -33.58 15.76
N HIS A 69 24.27 -32.94 15.85
CA HIS A 69 23.91 -31.86 14.94
C HIS A 69 24.83 -30.64 15.12
N ILE A 70 25.14 -30.24 16.37
CA ILE A 70 26.08 -29.15 16.63
C ILE A 70 27.51 -29.53 16.22
N LYS A 71 27.92 -30.78 16.43
CA LYS A 71 29.22 -31.31 15.99
C LYS A 71 29.39 -31.27 14.46
N SER A 72 28.31 -31.47 13.71
CA SER A 72 28.29 -31.42 12.24
C SER A 72 28.61 -30.04 11.66
N TYR A 73 28.40 -28.96 12.43
CA TYR A 73 28.75 -27.62 11.96
C TYR A 73 30.26 -27.43 11.80
N SER A 74 30.66 -26.79 10.69
CA SER A 74 32.03 -26.32 10.51
C SER A 74 32.34 -25.19 11.49
N ASN A 75 33.63 -25.00 11.83
CA ASN A 75 34.06 -23.91 12.71
C ASN A 75 33.58 -22.53 12.22
N PHE A 76 33.65 -22.30 10.91
CA PHE A 76 33.13 -21.10 10.26
C PHE A 76 31.63 -20.86 10.54
N LYS A 77 30.81 -21.92 10.50
CA LYS A 77 29.36 -21.81 10.71
C LYS A 77 29.03 -21.51 12.17
N ARG A 78 29.83 -22.01 13.14
CA ARG A 78 29.70 -21.68 14.56
C ARG A 78 30.02 -20.20 14.83
N GLU A 79 31.06 -19.66 14.19
CA GLU A 79 31.41 -18.24 14.27
C GLU A 79 30.34 -17.31 13.70
N GLN A 80 29.66 -17.71 12.62
CA GLN A 80 28.54 -16.94 12.06
C GLN A 80 27.33 -16.87 12.99
N ILE A 81 27.05 -17.93 13.75
CA ILE A 81 25.93 -17.96 14.71
C ILE A 81 26.20 -16.97 15.85
N LEU A 82 27.43 -16.93 16.38
CA LEU A 82 27.86 -15.96 17.40
C LEU A 82 27.66 -14.51 16.92
N LYS A 83 28.08 -14.19 15.68
CA LYS A 83 27.94 -12.84 15.12
C LYS A 83 26.50 -12.43 14.81
N LYS A 84 25.59 -13.39 14.66
CA LYS A 84 24.20 -13.13 14.26
C LYS A 84 23.30 -12.77 15.44
N GLU A 85 23.58 -13.29 16.64
CA GLU A 85 22.81 -12.99 17.85
C GLU A 85 23.31 -11.74 18.61
N GLU A 86 24.58 -11.35 18.46
CA GLU A 86 25.08 -10.04 18.94
C GLU A 86 24.41 -8.85 18.23
N ALA A 87 23.83 -9.08 17.05
CA ALA A 87 22.97 -8.13 16.36
C ALA A 87 21.55 -8.17 16.97
N GLY A 88 21.42 -7.64 18.19
CA GLY A 88 20.12 -7.34 18.80
C GLY A 88 19.26 -6.41 17.93
N ASP A 89 17.97 -6.33 18.26
CA ASP A 89 16.97 -5.54 17.51
C ASP A 89 17.54 -4.15 17.15
N PRO A 90 17.55 -3.77 15.86
CA PRO A 90 18.20 -2.55 15.42
C PRO A 90 17.36 -1.35 15.87
N VAL A 91 17.65 -0.83 17.06
CA VAL A 91 17.13 0.46 17.50
C VAL A 91 17.72 1.50 16.56
N LEU A 92 16.84 2.11 15.75
CA LEU A 92 17.21 3.19 14.87
C LEU A 92 17.40 4.48 15.70
N PRO A 93 18.52 5.19 15.56
CA PRO A 93 18.70 6.50 16.16
C PRO A 93 17.54 7.44 15.79
N GLU A 94 16.87 8.02 16.80
CA GLU A 94 15.71 8.91 16.60
C GLU A 94 16.03 10.11 15.69
N ASP A 95 17.28 10.60 15.74
CA ASP A 95 17.81 11.70 14.93
C ASP A 95 17.72 11.47 13.40
N LEU A 96 17.70 10.21 12.95
CA LEU A 96 17.60 9.88 11.53
C LEU A 96 16.21 10.17 10.97
N PHE A 97 15.15 10.03 11.79
CA PHE A 97 13.79 10.26 11.34
C PHE A 97 13.49 11.73 11.06
N SER A 98 14.15 12.64 11.78
CA SER A 98 14.08 14.09 11.55
C SER A 98 14.88 14.57 10.34
N LYS A 99 15.96 13.87 9.95
CA LYS A 99 16.86 14.27 8.86
C LYS A 99 16.63 13.50 7.55
N LEU A 100 15.50 12.81 7.45
CA LEU A 100 15.20 11.89 6.34
C LEU A 100 15.17 12.58 4.96
N GLU A 101 14.87 13.89 4.92
CA GLU A 101 14.82 14.68 3.68
C GLU A 101 16.19 15.21 3.22
N SER A 102 17.19 15.19 4.10
CA SER A 102 18.55 15.69 3.83
C SER A 102 19.62 14.61 3.98
N LEU A 103 19.23 13.34 3.95
CA LEU A 103 20.13 12.22 4.25
C LEU A 103 21.23 12.11 3.19
N SER A 104 22.49 12.15 3.62
CA SER A 104 23.64 12.03 2.71
C SER A 104 24.17 10.59 2.65
N VAL A 105 24.87 10.25 1.57
CA VAL A 105 25.48 8.92 1.39
C VAL A 105 26.50 8.60 2.49
N ASN A 106 27.08 9.62 3.13
CA ASN A 106 28.06 9.44 4.20
C ASN A 106 27.41 8.98 5.51
N ASP A 107 26.19 9.41 5.79
CA ASP A 107 25.46 9.01 7.00
C ASP A 107 25.09 7.53 6.95
N LEU A 108 24.70 7.05 5.75
CA LEU A 108 24.32 5.66 5.49
C LEU A 108 25.48 4.66 5.63
N LYS A 109 26.73 5.09 5.38
CA LYS A 109 27.92 4.22 5.50
C LYS A 109 28.26 3.84 6.94
N SER A 110 27.78 4.63 7.91
CA SER A 110 28.04 4.38 9.33
C SER A 110 27.11 3.35 9.96
N LEU A 111 26.03 2.95 9.28
CA LEU A 111 25.00 2.06 9.81
C LEU A 111 25.29 0.58 9.52
N ASN A 112 24.80 -0.27 10.41
CA ASN A 112 24.85 -1.73 10.27
C ASN A 112 23.81 -2.24 9.25
N VAL A 113 24.07 -3.42 8.66
CA VAL A 113 23.20 -4.08 7.67
C VAL A 113 21.77 -4.30 8.21
N SER A 114 21.62 -4.62 9.49
CA SER A 114 20.30 -4.76 10.14
C SER A 114 19.53 -3.44 10.22
N GLN A 115 20.21 -2.33 10.49
CA GLN A 115 19.59 -1.00 10.52
C GLN A 115 19.23 -0.51 9.12
N LEU A 116 20.08 -0.77 8.12
CA LEU A 116 19.81 -0.43 6.71
C LEU A 116 18.59 -1.18 6.17
N THR A 117 18.42 -2.45 6.54
CA THR A 117 17.24 -3.24 6.11
C THR A 117 15.95 -2.74 6.78
N HIS A 118 16.00 -2.30 8.04
CA HIS A 118 14.84 -1.66 8.70
C HIS A 118 14.49 -0.33 8.06
N LEU A 119 15.49 0.55 7.83
CA LEU A 119 15.26 1.84 7.15
C LEU A 119 14.65 1.64 5.77
N SER A 120 15.14 0.68 4.98
CA SER A 120 14.60 0.40 3.64
C SER A 120 13.11 0.05 3.69
N LYS A 121 12.68 -0.75 4.67
CA LYS A 121 11.25 -1.05 4.88
C LYS A 121 10.46 0.19 5.25
N ASP A 122 10.96 1.01 6.17
CA ASP A 122 10.31 2.27 6.55
C ASP A 122 10.18 3.25 5.36
N PHE A 123 11.21 3.33 4.51
CA PHE A 123 11.17 4.10 3.27
C PHE A 123 10.10 3.59 2.31
N GLN A 124 10.01 2.27 2.12
CA GLN A 124 8.96 1.67 1.28
C GLN A 124 7.57 2.03 1.79
N GLU A 125 7.31 1.92 3.09
CA GLU A 125 6.02 2.31 3.68
C GLU A 125 5.72 3.82 3.49
N ARG A 126 6.72 4.67 3.68
CA ARG A 126 6.58 6.13 3.50
C ARG A 126 6.34 6.50 2.04
N ILE A 127 6.98 5.83 1.09
CA ILE A 127 6.76 6.02 -0.35
C ILE A 127 5.32 5.67 -0.70
N VAL A 128 4.82 4.51 -0.26
CA VAL A 128 3.42 4.11 -0.49
C VAL A 128 2.45 5.14 0.11
N LYS A 129 2.70 5.61 1.34
CA LYS A 129 1.88 6.66 1.96
C LYS A 129 1.93 7.98 1.19
N LYS A 130 3.10 8.41 0.70
CA LYS A 130 3.25 9.64 -0.10
C LYS A 130 2.55 9.51 -1.45
N GLN A 131 2.68 8.37 -2.12
CA GLN A 131 2.02 8.11 -3.40
C GLN A 131 0.50 8.23 -3.28
N LYS A 132 -0.09 7.63 -2.24
CA LYS A 132 -1.52 7.78 -1.94
C LYS A 132 -1.94 9.23 -1.69
N LYS A 133 -1.09 10.02 -1.01
CA LYS A 133 -1.34 11.45 -0.79
C LYS A 133 -1.28 12.25 -2.10
N ILE A 134 -0.35 11.92 -3.01
CA ILE A 134 -0.26 12.57 -4.33
C ILE A 134 -1.54 12.33 -5.12
N GLU A 135 -2.05 11.10 -5.14
CA GLU A 135 -3.29 10.76 -5.83
C GLU A 135 -4.50 11.52 -5.26
N MET A 136 -4.62 11.60 -3.94
CA MET A 136 -5.68 12.36 -3.27
C MET A 136 -5.60 13.85 -3.61
N VAL A 137 -4.42 14.47 -3.47
CA VAL A 137 -4.22 15.90 -3.77
C VAL A 137 -4.43 16.19 -5.27
N ALA A 138 -4.05 15.26 -6.15
CA ALA A 138 -4.29 15.40 -7.58
C ALA A 138 -5.79 15.36 -7.91
N ALA A 139 -6.56 14.48 -7.26
CA ALA A 139 -8.01 14.42 -7.41
C ALA A 139 -8.69 15.71 -6.92
N ASP A 140 -8.27 16.24 -5.76
CA ASP A 140 -8.77 17.50 -5.22
C ASP A 140 -8.45 18.67 -6.15
N ARG A 141 -7.21 18.72 -6.66
CA ARG A 141 -6.79 19.71 -7.65
C ARG A 141 -7.67 19.64 -8.90
N GLU A 142 -7.94 18.44 -9.40
CA GLU A 142 -8.73 18.27 -10.62
C GLU A 142 -10.21 18.61 -10.41
N ALA A 143 -10.77 18.36 -9.23
CA ALA A 143 -12.11 18.82 -8.88
C ALA A 143 -12.20 20.35 -8.95
N ILE A 144 -11.24 21.06 -8.34
CA ILE A 144 -11.20 22.53 -8.36
C ILE A 144 -10.96 23.05 -9.78
N LEU A 145 -10.07 22.43 -10.56
CA LEU A 145 -9.78 22.86 -11.93
C LEU A 145 -11.00 22.77 -12.87
N ARG A 146 -11.96 21.87 -12.62
CA ARG A 146 -13.19 21.77 -13.43
C ARG A 146 -14.11 22.98 -13.25
N GLU A 147 -14.04 23.66 -12.10
CA GLU A 147 -14.84 24.85 -11.81
C GLU A 147 -14.23 26.11 -12.43
N ILE A 148 -12.95 26.07 -12.82
CA ILE A 148 -12.26 27.22 -13.40
C ILE A 148 -12.58 27.31 -14.90
N GLY A 149 -13.29 28.37 -15.27
CA GLY A 149 -13.60 28.70 -16.67
C GLY A 149 -12.37 29.11 -17.49
N ASN A 150 -12.55 29.18 -18.82
CA ASN A 150 -11.50 29.64 -19.72
C ASN A 150 -11.22 31.15 -19.56
N LYS A 151 -10.06 31.60 -20.03
CA LYS A 151 -9.75 33.04 -20.12
C LYS A 151 -10.68 33.70 -21.14
N LEU A 152 -11.37 34.75 -20.70
CA LEU A 152 -12.28 35.51 -21.56
C LEU A 152 -11.50 36.42 -22.51
N HIS A 153 -12.03 36.58 -23.73
CA HIS A 153 -11.55 37.57 -24.67
C HIS A 153 -12.05 38.97 -24.25
N GLU A 154 -11.30 40.02 -24.57
CA GLU A 154 -11.60 41.40 -24.17
C GLU A 154 -12.95 41.92 -24.70
N SER A 155 -13.47 41.32 -25.76
CA SER A 155 -14.78 41.68 -26.34
C SER A 155 -15.98 41.06 -25.63
N VAL A 156 -15.76 40.14 -24.67
CA VAL A 156 -16.86 39.47 -23.97
C VAL A 156 -17.47 40.42 -22.95
N LEU A 157 -18.78 40.65 -23.05
CA LEU A 157 -19.52 41.44 -22.07
C LEU A 157 -19.57 40.70 -20.73
N ILE A 158 -19.38 41.45 -19.64
CA ILE A 158 -19.49 40.93 -18.27
C ILE A 158 -20.93 41.19 -17.81
N SER A 159 -21.75 40.15 -17.80
CA SER A 159 -23.09 40.13 -17.19
C SER A 159 -23.37 38.76 -16.58
N ASP A 160 -24.22 38.73 -15.56
CA ASP A 160 -24.68 37.51 -14.88
C ASP A 160 -25.94 36.91 -15.54
N THR A 161 -26.55 37.61 -16.51
CA THR A 161 -27.80 37.21 -17.18
C THR A 161 -27.67 37.18 -18.70
N GLU A 162 -28.23 36.12 -19.31
CA GLU A 162 -28.25 35.92 -20.78
C GLU A 162 -29.09 36.98 -21.54
N ASP A 163 -29.90 37.76 -20.84
CA ASP A 163 -30.74 38.80 -21.45
C ASP A 163 -29.91 40.00 -21.95
N ASP A 164 -28.70 40.19 -21.42
CA ASP A 164 -27.79 41.30 -21.78
C ASP A 164 -26.86 40.97 -22.97
N ASN A 165 -27.12 39.85 -23.65
CA ASN A 165 -26.30 39.42 -24.78
C ASN A 165 -26.26 40.48 -25.90
N ARG A 166 -25.05 40.86 -26.33
CA ARG A 166 -24.85 41.85 -27.41
C ARG A 166 -25.30 41.29 -28.76
N ILE A 167 -26.19 42.01 -29.42
CA ILE A 167 -26.54 41.73 -30.81
C ILE A 167 -25.46 42.32 -31.74
N GLU A 168 -24.60 41.46 -32.29
CA GLU A 168 -23.52 41.89 -33.21
C GLU A 168 -24.03 42.17 -34.62
N LYS A 169 -24.93 41.31 -35.13
CA LYS A 169 -25.50 41.42 -36.48
C LYS A 169 -26.92 40.88 -36.51
N THR A 170 -27.79 41.54 -37.26
CA THR A 170 -29.12 41.06 -37.62
C THR A 170 -29.21 40.87 -39.12
N PHE A 171 -29.98 39.88 -39.57
CA PHE A 171 -30.16 39.59 -41.00
C PHE A 171 -31.62 39.27 -41.30
N GLY A 172 -32.19 39.89 -42.34
CA GLY A 172 -33.60 39.75 -42.70
C GLY A 172 -34.56 40.45 -41.73
N ASP A 173 -35.85 40.09 -41.81
CA ASP A 173 -36.88 40.58 -40.90
C ASP A 173 -37.03 39.64 -39.70
N VAL A 174 -36.58 40.10 -38.54
CA VAL A 174 -36.55 39.34 -37.27
C VAL A 174 -37.87 39.49 -36.49
N HIS A 175 -38.74 40.43 -36.87
CA HIS A 175 -40.00 40.70 -36.16
C HIS A 175 -41.21 40.05 -36.84
N GLN A 176 -41.01 39.29 -37.91
CA GLN A 176 -42.09 38.60 -38.62
C GLN A 176 -42.77 37.57 -37.72
N LYS A 177 -44.08 37.74 -37.51
CA LYS A 177 -44.93 36.75 -36.84
C LYS A 177 -45.72 35.95 -37.87
N LYS A 178 -45.66 34.62 -37.78
CA LYS A 178 -46.41 33.67 -38.62
C LYS A 178 -47.50 33.00 -37.80
N LEU A 179 -48.50 32.42 -38.49
CA LEU A 179 -49.72 31.91 -37.86
C LEU A 179 -49.50 30.66 -37.00
N HIS A 180 -48.61 29.75 -37.40
CA HIS A 180 -48.41 28.46 -36.75
C HIS A 180 -46.98 28.29 -36.23
N SER A 181 -46.86 27.64 -35.07
CA SER A 181 -45.57 27.21 -34.51
C SER A 181 -44.99 26.04 -35.32
N HIS A 182 -43.68 25.84 -35.25
CA HIS A 182 -43.02 24.67 -35.85
C HIS A 182 -43.60 23.34 -35.34
N VAL A 183 -44.06 23.29 -34.09
CA VAL A 183 -44.68 22.09 -33.49
C VAL A 183 -46.00 21.76 -34.20
N ASP A 184 -46.84 22.76 -34.40
CA ASP A 184 -48.15 22.60 -35.06
C ASP A 184 -47.96 22.27 -36.54
N LEU A 185 -47.04 22.97 -37.21
CA LEU A 185 -46.73 22.71 -38.61
C LEU A 185 -46.28 21.27 -38.85
N ILE A 186 -45.40 20.74 -37.99
CA ILE A 186 -44.92 19.35 -38.07
C ILE A 186 -46.05 18.35 -37.82
N ALA A 187 -46.99 18.66 -36.93
CA ALA A 187 -48.17 17.83 -36.69
C ALA A 187 -49.15 17.86 -37.88
N MET A 188 -49.35 19.03 -38.50
CA MET A 188 -50.24 19.20 -39.67
C MET A 188 -49.77 18.40 -40.89
N ILE A 189 -48.46 18.34 -41.11
CA ILE A 189 -47.88 17.57 -42.21
C ILE A 189 -47.75 16.07 -41.89
N ASP A 190 -48.13 15.63 -40.69
CA ASP A 190 -47.88 14.28 -40.16
C ASP A 190 -46.38 13.89 -40.28
N GLY A 191 -45.48 14.82 -39.96
CA GLY A 191 -44.04 14.65 -40.17
C GLY A 191 -43.33 13.89 -39.04
N VAL A 192 -43.95 13.79 -37.87
CA VAL A 192 -43.37 13.19 -36.66
C VAL A 192 -44.42 12.37 -35.90
N ASP A 193 -43.99 11.22 -35.38
CA ASP A 193 -44.74 10.44 -34.39
C ASP A 193 -44.04 10.49 -33.03
N THR A 194 -44.50 11.40 -32.17
CA THR A 194 -44.02 11.52 -30.79
C THR A 194 -44.59 10.45 -29.87
N LYS A 195 -45.83 9.98 -30.12
CA LYS A 195 -46.50 9.01 -29.23
C LYS A 195 -45.81 7.66 -29.24
N ARG A 196 -45.51 7.14 -30.44
CA ARG A 196 -44.73 5.90 -30.57
C ARG A 196 -43.28 6.12 -30.16
N GLY A 197 -42.71 7.29 -30.46
CA GLY A 197 -41.34 7.63 -30.06
C GLY A 197 -41.15 7.59 -28.54
N VAL A 198 -42.09 8.16 -27.78
CA VAL A 198 -42.04 8.14 -26.31
C VAL A 198 -42.21 6.73 -25.75
N ALA A 199 -43.09 5.92 -26.35
CA ALA A 199 -43.29 4.53 -25.92
C ALA A 199 -42.03 3.66 -26.12
N VAL A 200 -41.23 3.93 -27.15
CA VAL A 200 -40.04 3.13 -27.49
C VAL A 200 -38.76 3.68 -26.85
N PHE A 201 -38.57 5.00 -26.88
CA PHE A 201 -37.32 5.66 -26.48
C PHE A 201 -37.42 6.45 -25.16
N GLY A 202 -38.61 6.54 -24.56
CA GLY A 202 -38.83 7.35 -23.36
C GLY A 202 -39.03 8.83 -23.65
N ASN A 203 -38.95 9.67 -22.62
CA ASN A 203 -39.32 11.08 -22.73
C ASN A 203 -38.50 11.81 -23.82
N ARG A 204 -39.18 12.65 -24.62
CA ARG A 204 -38.65 13.34 -25.82
C ARG A 204 -38.27 12.44 -27.01
N GLY A 205 -38.60 11.14 -26.99
CA GLY A 205 -38.46 10.27 -28.15
C GLY A 205 -39.46 10.58 -29.27
N TYR A 206 -39.02 10.55 -30.53
CA TYR A 206 -39.89 10.76 -31.70
C TYR A 206 -39.41 9.94 -32.91
N PHE A 207 -40.33 9.55 -33.78
CA PHE A 207 -40.02 9.03 -35.11
C PHE A 207 -40.27 10.09 -36.17
N LEU A 208 -39.29 10.37 -37.02
CA LEU A 208 -39.49 11.20 -38.22
C LEU A 208 -40.12 10.34 -39.33
N LYS A 209 -41.19 10.82 -39.98
CA LYS A 209 -41.83 10.13 -41.10
C LYS A 209 -41.23 10.56 -42.44
N ALA A 210 -41.10 9.61 -43.38
CA ALA A 210 -40.23 9.70 -44.56
C ALA A 210 -40.54 10.82 -45.58
N GLY A 211 -41.76 11.39 -45.59
CA GLY A 211 -42.18 12.38 -46.58
C GLY A 211 -41.56 13.78 -46.44
N TYR A 212 -41.00 14.12 -45.28
CA TYR A 212 -40.56 15.49 -44.95
C TYR A 212 -39.13 15.53 -44.42
N PHE A 213 -38.31 14.55 -44.82
CA PHE A 213 -36.93 14.41 -44.39
C PHE A 213 -36.03 15.47 -45.04
N CYS A 214 -36.18 16.74 -44.63
CA CYS A 214 -35.32 17.84 -45.03
C CYS A 214 -33.89 17.69 -44.49
N SER A 215 -33.70 16.88 -43.43
CA SER A 215 -32.39 16.63 -42.81
C SER A 215 -31.35 16.05 -43.79
N LYS A 216 -31.74 15.23 -44.78
CA LYS A 216 -30.81 14.72 -45.82
C LYS A 216 -30.24 15.82 -46.72
N ARG A 217 -30.87 17.00 -46.75
CA ARG A 217 -30.47 18.12 -47.60
C ARG A 217 -29.73 19.22 -46.81
N LEU A 218 -29.82 19.20 -45.48
CA LEU A 218 -29.18 20.17 -44.59
C LEU A 218 -27.80 19.71 -44.09
N LEU A 219 -27.45 18.44 -44.30
CA LEU A 219 -26.12 17.87 -44.09
C LEU A 219 -25.30 17.98 -45.37
#